data_AF-A0A5P9BGS0-F1
#
_entry.id   AF-A0A5P9BGS0-F1
#
_cell.length_a   1.000
_cell.length_b   1.000
_cell.length_c   1.000
_cell.angle_alpha   90.00
_cell.angle_beta   90.00
_cell.angle_gamma   90.00
#
_symmetry.space_group_name_H-M   'P 1'
#
loop_
_entity.id
_entity.type
_entity.pdbx_description
1 polymer ?
#
loop_
_entity_poly.entity_id
_entity_poly.type
_entity_poly.pdbx_seq_one_letter_code
_entity_poly.pdbx_strand_id
1 'polypeptide(L)'
;MLVFRAAIYPGMHIAPEDPYGLSDIVEFLLTIVVLVLMLVSSISSLILLVRGNLQSKKSAVALLFLCVAIYFSYEPLHKIAANWGV
;
A
#
# COMPACT_ATOMS: atom_id res chain seq x y z
N MET A 1 0.13 -6.87 1.56
CA MET A 1 0.43 -6.93 0.12
C MET A 1 1.80 -7.56 -0.14
N LEU A 2 2.89 -7.04 0.44
CA LEU A 2 4.24 -7.63 0.30
C LEU A 2 4.34 -9.10 0.76
N VAL A 3 3.84 -9.41 1.97
CA VAL A 3 3.81 -10.78 2.50
C VAL A 3 2.94 -11.69 1.64
N PHE A 4 1.79 -11.19 1.17
CA PHE A 4 0.92 -11.91 0.26
C PHE A 4 1.67 -12.25 -1.04
N ARG A 5 2.37 -11.28 -1.63
CA ARG A 5 3.17 -11.47 -2.85
C ARG A 5 4.36 -12.40 -2.68
N ALA A 6 5.05 -12.36 -1.55
CA ALA A 6 6.22 -13.22 -1.31
C ALA A 6 5.85 -14.66 -0.92
N ALA A 7 4.79 -14.87 -0.14
CA ALA A 7 4.52 -16.17 0.50
C ALA A 7 3.27 -16.89 0.00
N ILE A 8 2.27 -16.17 -0.52
CA ILE A 8 0.96 -16.76 -0.86
C ILE A 8 0.73 -16.74 -2.36
N TYR A 9 1.09 -15.64 -3.03
CA TYR A 9 0.94 -15.43 -4.47
C TYR A 9 1.58 -16.56 -5.32
N PRO A 10 2.80 -17.05 -5.05
CA PRO A 10 3.41 -18.12 -5.86
C PRO A 10 2.70 -19.48 -5.73
N GLY A 11 2.03 -19.71 -4.59
CA GLY A 11 1.29 -20.94 -4.32
C GLY A 11 -0.14 -20.93 -4.84
N MET A 12 -0.62 -19.82 -5.39
CA MET A 12 -1.96 -19.73 -5.97
C MET A 12 -1.96 -20.26 -7.40
N HIS A 13 -2.87 -21.19 -7.67
CA HIS A 13 -3.01 -21.79 -8.98
C HIS A 13 -3.52 -20.78 -10.02
N ILE A 14 -2.87 -20.76 -11.18
CA ILE A 14 -3.32 -20.08 -12.40
C ILE A 14 -3.77 -21.18 -13.35
N ALA A 15 -5.04 -21.15 -13.77
CA ALA A 15 -5.53 -22.12 -14.74
C ALA A 15 -4.84 -21.88 -16.10
N PRO A 16 -4.52 -22.94 -16.88
CA PRO A 16 -3.73 -22.83 -18.10
C PRO A 16 -4.34 -21.93 -19.21
N GLU A 17 -5.64 -21.62 -19.11
CA GLU A 17 -6.37 -20.80 -20.07
C GLU A 17 -6.73 -19.39 -19.53
N ASP A 18 -6.45 -19.11 -18.25
CA ASP A 18 -6.85 -17.86 -17.61
C ASP A 18 -5.77 -16.78 -17.78
N PRO A 19 -6.12 -15.60 -18.33
CA PRO A 19 -5.17 -14.51 -18.54
C PRO A 19 -4.70 -13.82 -17.24
N TYR A 20 -5.39 -14.04 -16.12
CA TYR A 20 -5.08 -13.49 -14.81
C TYR A 20 -5.38 -14.51 -13.70
N GLY A 21 -4.51 -14.59 -12.70
CA GLY A 21 -4.73 -15.43 -11.52
C GLY A 21 -5.65 -14.77 -10.49
N LEU A 22 -6.29 -15.57 -9.63
CA LEU A 22 -6.98 -15.04 -8.43
C LEU A 22 -6.06 -14.15 -7.57
N SER A 23 -4.77 -14.46 -7.56
CA SER A 23 -3.72 -13.71 -6.88
C SER A 23 -3.62 -12.27 -7.40
N ASP A 24 -3.77 -12.03 -8.70
CA ASP A 24 -3.73 -10.70 -9.32
C ASP A 24 -4.91 -9.83 -8.87
N ILE A 25 -6.10 -10.42 -8.80
CA ILE A 25 -7.32 -9.72 -8.37
C ILE A 25 -7.19 -9.29 -6.91
N VAL A 26 -6.72 -10.20 -6.05
CA VAL A 26 -6.50 -9.91 -4.63
C VAL A 26 -5.42 -8.84 -4.46
N GLU A 27 -4.34 -8.93 -5.24
CA GLU A 27 -3.26 -7.94 -5.22
C GLU A 27 -3.75 -6.55 -5.64
N PHE A 28 -4.55 -6.48 -6.70
CA PHE A 28 -5.20 -5.25 -7.16
C PHE A 28 -6.11 -4.65 -6.11
N LEU A 29 -6.97 -5.47 -5.47
CA LEU A 29 -7.89 -5.01 -4.43
C LEU A 29 -7.13 -4.47 -3.21
N LEU A 30 -6.07 -5.17 -2.76
CA LEU A 30 -5.22 -4.68 -1.68
C LEU A 30 -4.56 -3.34 -2.03
N THR A 31 -4.13 -3.19 -3.28
CA THR A 31 -3.53 -1.94 -3.77
C THR A 31 -4.54 -0.80 -3.72
N ILE A 32 -5.79 -1.03 -4.15
CA ILE A 32 -6.88 -0.04 -4.03
C ILE A 32 -7.10 0.36 -2.58
N VAL A 33 -7.18 -0.61 -1.66
CA VAL A 33 -7.41 -0.32 -0.24
C VAL A 33 -6.30 0.58 0.33
N VAL A 34 -5.04 0.28 0.03
CA VAL A 34 -3.90 1.11 0.47
C VAL A 34 -3.99 2.52 -0.12
N LEU A 35 -4.34 2.65 -1.41
CA LEU A 35 -4.50 3.96 -2.06
C LEU A 35 -5.61 4.79 -1.43
N VAL A 36 -6.77 4.18 -1.14
CA VAL A 36 -7.88 4.87 -0.47
C VAL A 36 -7.46 5.32 0.93
N LEU A 37 -6.81 4.46 1.71
CA LEU A 37 -6.32 4.81 3.05
C LEU A 37 -5.28 5.92 3.00
N MET A 38 -4.37 5.90 2.03
CA MET A 38 -3.39 6.97 1.82
C MET A 38 -4.06 8.30 1.45
N LEU A 39 -5.05 8.26 0.57
CA LEU A 39 -5.79 9.45 0.15
C LEU A 39 -6.56 10.07 1.32
N VAL A 40 -7.31 9.25 2.07
CA VAL A 40 -8.01 9.70 3.28
C VAL A 40 -7.01 10.26 4.30
N SER A 41 -5.90 9.57 4.55
CA SER A 41 -4.88 10.02 5.50
C SER A 41 -4.24 11.34 5.08
N SER A 42 -3.99 11.53 3.78
CA SER A 42 -3.44 12.77 3.23
C SER A 42 -4.42 13.93 3.37
N ILE A 43 -5.70 13.71 3.07
CA ILE A 43 -6.76 14.71 3.24
C ILE A 43 -6.92 15.07 4.72
N SER A 44 -7.01 14.07 5.61
CA SER A 44 -7.10 14.29 7.05
C SER A 44 -5.90 15.08 7.58
N SER A 45 -4.69 14.76 7.11
CA SER A 45 -3.50 15.52 7.48
C SER A 45 -3.58 16.97 7.03
N LEU A 46 -4.00 17.23 5.79
CA LEU A 46 -4.17 18.60 5.29
C LEU A 46 -5.18 19.39 6.13
N ILE A 47 -6.30 18.77 6.50
CA ILE A 47 -7.31 19.38 7.38
C ILE A 47 -6.71 19.70 8.76
N LEU A 48 -5.95 18.78 9.35
CA LEU A 48 -5.30 18.99 10.66
C LEU A 48 -4.20 20.05 10.61
N LEU A 49 -3.51 20.23 9.48
CA LEU A 49 -2.53 21.30 9.31
C LEU A 49 -3.19 22.69 9.31
N VAL A 50 -4.34 22.81 8.63
CA VAL A 50 -5.06 24.09 8.51
C VAL A 50 -5.83 24.43 9.79
N ARG A 51 -6.55 23.46 10.37
CA ARG A 51 -7.52 23.69 11.46
C ARG A 51 -7.07 23.16 12.83
N GLY A 52 -6.02 22.34 12.89
CA GLY A 52 -5.61 21.68 14.13
C GLY A 52 -4.80 22.57 15.06
N ASN A 53 -4.81 22.22 16.35
CA ASN A 53 -3.94 22.83 17.36
C ASN A 53 -2.47 22.38 17.17
N LEU A 54 -1.51 22.98 17.87
CA LEU A 54 -0.06 22.72 17.71
C LEU A 54 0.30 21.23 17.78
N GLN A 55 -0.31 20.47 18.69
CA GLN A 55 -0.14 19.02 18.78
C GLN A 55 -0.68 18.29 17.55
N SER A 56 -1.88 18.62 17.10
CA SER A 56 -2.51 18.04 15.91
C SER A 56 -1.69 18.31 14.63
N LYS A 57 -1.06 19.49 14.53
CA LYS A 57 -0.17 19.83 13.41
C LYS A 57 1.07 18.94 13.39
N LYS A 58 1.68 18.63 14.54
CA LYS A 58 2.82 17.69 14.62
C LYS A 58 2.42 16.30 14.12
N SER A 59 1.26 15.80 14.56
CA SER A 59 0.74 14.51 14.09
C SER A 59 0.42 14.52 12.59
N ALA A 60 -0.09 15.63 12.07
CA ALA A 60 -0.36 15.79 10.64
C ALA A 60 0.92 15.72 9.81
N VAL A 61 1.98 16.42 10.22
CA VAL A 61 3.30 16.34 9.56
C VAL A 61 3.85 14.92 9.60
N ALA A 62 3.76 14.24 10.75
CA ALA A 62 4.18 12.84 10.86
C ALA A 62 3.37 11.91 9.93
N LEU A 63 2.06 12.14 9.81
CA LEU A 63 1.19 11.35 8.93
C LEU A 63 1.51 11.56 7.45
N LEU A 64 1.82 12.80 7.04
CA LEU A 64 2.29 13.07 5.67
C LEU A 64 3.63 12.40 5.40
N PHE A 65 4.57 12.51 6.33
CA PHE A 65 5.87 11.87 6.19
C PHE A 65 5.72 10.35 6.06
N LEU A 66 4.84 9.74 6.85
CA LEU A 66 4.51 8.32 6.73
C LEU A 66 3.92 7.97 5.36
N CYS A 67 2.97 8.76 4.85
CA CYS A 67 2.40 8.54 3.51
C CYS A 67 3.46 8.61 2.41
N VAL A 68 4.36 9.59 2.48
CA VAL A 68 5.48 9.74 1.55
C VAL A 68 6.44 8.55 1.66
N ALA A 69 6.82 8.17 2.87
CA ALA A 69 7.69 7.02 3.10
C ALA A 69 7.07 5.73 2.54
N ILE A 70 5.77 5.49 2.77
CA ILE A 70 5.06 4.34 2.21
C ILE A 70 5.12 4.36 0.69
N TYR A 71 4.80 5.50 0.05
CA TYR A 71 4.83 5.62 -1.42
C TYR A 71 6.20 5.29 -2.01
N PHE A 72 7.27 5.90 -1.48
CA PHE A 72 8.62 5.67 -1.97
C PHE A 72 9.15 4.27 -1.63
N SER A 73 8.70 3.68 -0.52
CA SER A 73 9.08 2.32 -0.14
C SER A 73 8.34 1.25 -0.94
N TYR A 74 7.17 1.57 -1.52
CA TYR A 74 6.31 0.57 -2.14
C TYR A 74 7.01 -0.18 -3.27
N GLU A 75 7.53 0.52 -4.28
CA GLU A 75 8.16 -0.11 -5.43
C GLU A 75 9.41 -0.96 -5.10
N PRO A 76 10.39 -0.49 -4.30
CA PRO A 76 11.53 -1.32 -3.94
C PRO A 76 11.12 -2.53 -3.10
N LEU A 77 10.22 -2.37 -2.12
CA LEU A 77 9.75 -3.50 -1.32
C LEU A 77 8.95 -4.48 -2.17
N HIS A 78 8.16 -3.99 -3.13
CA HIS A 78 7.37 -4.81 -4.04
C HIS A 78 8.27 -5.66 -4.96
N LYS A 79 9.35 -5.08 -5.48
CA LYS A 79 10.38 -5.81 -6.25
C LYS A 79 11.08 -6.88 -5.40
N ILE A 80 11.44 -6.54 -4.15
CA ILE A 80 12.04 -7.51 -3.21
C ILE A 80 11.06 -8.66 -2.95
N ALA A 81 9.79 -8.35 -2.68
CA ALA A 81 8.76 -9.35 -2.42
C ALA A 81 8.50 -10.26 -3.63
N ALA A 82 8.56 -9.72 -4.85
CA ALA A 82 8.46 -10.51 -6.07
C ALA A 82 9.64 -11.49 -6.23
N ASN A 83 10.85 -11.05 -5.88
CA ASN A 83 12.05 -11.89 -5.99
C ASN A 83 12.15 -12.95 -4.89
N TRP A 84 11.55 -12.72 -3.72
CA TRP A 84 11.50 -13.70 -2.62
C TRP A 84 10.45 -14.79 -2.82
N GLY A 85 9.48 -14.59 -3.70
CA GLY A 85 8.46 -15.58 -4.04
C GLY A 85 8.89 -16.60 -5.09
N VAL A 86 10.17 -16.63 -5.46
CA VAL A 86 10.81 -17.61 -6.37
C VAL A 86 11.55 -18.65 -5.53
#